data_AF-A0A8R1HTK1-F1
#
_entry.id   AF-A0A8R1HTK1-F1
#
_cell.length_a   1.000
_cell.length_b   1.000
_cell.length_c   1.000
_cell.angle_alpha   90.00
_cell.angle_beta   90.00
_cell.angle_gamma   90.00
#
_symmetry.space_group_name_H-M   'P 1'
#
loop_
_entity.id
_entity.type
_entity.pdbx_description
1 polymer ?
#
loop_
_entity_poly.entity_id
_entity_poly.type
_entity_poly.pdbx_seq_one_letter_code
_entity_poly.pdbx_strand_id
1 'polypeptide(L)'
;MAPKDKSPSGHLRNEIGLAKQRLIGALDDAADISKEDQLNDLTLESLYDEIVEVCNVAHIIRTECNRLGKMYSRWNLMINDDPAEKIVYEDYLQRVGDFHKTISQGTEMLAPLQSLYNKAVGLHKNRILLPLTTHTSMIWIHQVCNLWILLIENHNKLNLLLFLGLIPLMPLQSFKLYPLFKAFPTFKLFNIFRRWKQCRLMSLPTISLTTCAGDHVQFLSFMELFNSLVDSRPIAPVAKLHYLPASLAGEAKQLVQHLPIVSENYAVARHLLYNSYGNAYRTRHHLFRQLQDLPSVAYVKDPSQVLKFWNSVSAIFHQLRHIEPQFD
;
A
#
# COMPACT_ATOMS: atom_id res chain seq x y z
N MET A 1 20.16 24.23 -45.33
CA MET A 1 19.62 22.96 -44.81
C MET A 1 18.76 23.32 -43.61
N ALA A 2 17.44 23.35 -43.77
CA ALA A 2 16.54 23.77 -42.69
C ALA A 2 16.66 22.80 -41.50
N PRO A 3 16.61 23.28 -40.25
CA PRO A 3 16.64 22.40 -39.08
C PRO A 3 15.43 21.47 -39.16
N LYS A 4 15.65 20.16 -39.02
CA LYS A 4 14.56 19.19 -38.83
C LYS A 4 13.88 19.56 -37.51
N ASP A 5 12.75 20.26 -37.60
CA ASP A 5 11.91 20.51 -36.43
C ASP A 5 11.60 19.16 -35.78
N LYS A 6 11.93 19.05 -34.49
CA LYS A 6 11.70 17.83 -33.72
C LYS A 6 10.19 17.60 -33.68
N SER A 7 9.76 16.46 -34.23
CA SER A 7 8.35 16.07 -34.25
C SER A 7 7.71 16.22 -32.85
N PRO A 8 6.56 16.90 -32.73
CA PRO A 8 5.89 17.17 -31.45
C PRO A 8 5.47 15.89 -30.71
N SER A 9 5.35 14.74 -31.40
CA SER A 9 4.96 13.45 -30.81
C SER A 9 6.09 12.69 -30.12
N GLY A 10 7.32 13.23 -30.06
CA GLY A 10 8.48 12.56 -29.46
C GLY A 10 8.27 12.10 -28.02
N HIS A 11 7.70 12.96 -27.16
CA HIS A 11 7.37 12.59 -25.78
C HIS A 11 6.26 11.53 -25.71
N LEU A 12 5.24 11.67 -26.56
CA LEU A 12 4.10 10.74 -26.60
C LEU A 12 4.54 9.32 -26.98
N ARG A 13 5.48 9.20 -27.93
CA ARG A 13 6.06 7.91 -28.36
C ARG A 13 6.75 7.15 -27.25
N ASN A 14 7.55 7.84 -26.43
CA ASN A 14 8.24 7.25 -25.30
C ASN A 14 7.24 6.74 -24.25
N GLU A 15 6.23 7.56 -23.94
CA GLU A 15 5.17 7.22 -22.99
C GLU A 15 4.36 6.00 -23.44
N ILE A 16 4.02 5.91 -24.74
CA ILE A 16 3.34 4.74 -25.31
C ILE A 16 4.22 3.50 -25.18
N GLY A 17 5.52 3.62 -25.45
CA GLY A 17 6.47 2.51 -25.30
C GLY A 17 6.52 1.96 -23.88
N LEU A 18 6.60 2.85 -22.89
CA LEU A 18 6.61 2.48 -21.47
C LEU A 18 5.28 1.86 -21.02
N ALA A 19 4.14 2.44 -21.44
CA ALA A 19 2.82 1.89 -21.11
C ALA A 19 2.61 0.51 -21.75
N LYS A 20 3.07 0.31 -22.99
CA LYS A 20 3.06 -1.00 -23.66
C LYS A 20 3.90 -2.03 -22.91
N GLN A 21 5.11 -1.67 -22.47
CA GLN A 21 5.96 -2.57 -21.69
C GLN A 21 5.33 -2.97 -20.36
N ARG A 22 4.69 -2.02 -19.66
CA ARG A 22 3.95 -2.33 -18.42
C ARG A 22 2.77 -3.26 -18.67
N LEU A 23 2.03 -3.06 -19.75
CA LEU A 23 0.93 -3.95 -20.12
C LEU A 23 1.41 -5.36 -20.45
N ILE A 24 2.52 -5.50 -21.18
CA ILE A 24 3.13 -6.80 -21.47
C ILE A 24 3.56 -7.49 -20.17
N GLY A 25 4.22 -6.77 -19.26
CA GLY A 25 4.60 -7.33 -17.96
C GLY A 25 3.39 -7.82 -17.15
N ALA A 26 2.29 -7.07 -17.14
CA ALA A 26 1.07 -7.49 -16.46
C ALA A 26 0.39 -8.70 -17.13
N LEU A 27 0.50 -8.83 -18.46
CA LEU A 27 0.03 -10.01 -19.19
C LEU A 27 0.88 -11.25 -18.88
N ASP A 28 2.19 -11.09 -18.73
CA ASP A 28 3.08 -12.16 -18.31
C ASP A 28 2.76 -12.58 -16.87
N ASP A 29 2.56 -11.63 -15.95
CA ASP A 29 2.14 -11.90 -14.58
C ASP A 29 0.78 -12.62 -14.55
N ALA A 30 -0.16 -12.28 -15.44
CA ALA A 30 -1.45 -12.96 -15.56
C ALA A 30 -1.31 -14.43 -15.98
N ALA A 31 -0.26 -14.78 -16.74
CA ALA A 31 0.00 -16.16 -17.15
C ALA A 31 0.54 -17.03 -16.01
N ASP A 32 1.14 -16.41 -15.00
CA ASP A 32 1.69 -17.07 -13.81
C ASP A 32 0.64 -17.31 -12.70
N ILE A 33 -0.53 -16.65 -12.77
CA ILE A 33 -1.66 -16.84 -11.84
C ILE A 33 -2.17 -18.29 -11.90
N SER A 34 -2.47 -18.86 -10.72
CA SER A 34 -2.94 -20.23 -10.57
C SER A 34 -4.20 -20.45 -11.40
N LYS A 35 -4.28 -21.55 -12.16
CA LYS A 35 -5.48 -21.88 -12.92
C LYS A 35 -6.64 -22.22 -12.00
N GLU A 36 -7.86 -22.07 -12.53
CA GLU A 36 -9.10 -22.36 -11.83
C GLU A 36 -9.15 -23.74 -11.14
N ASP A 37 -8.50 -24.76 -11.70
CA ASP A 37 -8.48 -26.12 -11.14
C ASP A 37 -7.55 -26.25 -9.92
N GLN A 38 -6.50 -25.43 -9.87
CA GLN A 38 -5.49 -25.43 -8.82
C GLN A 38 -5.97 -24.72 -7.56
N LEU A 39 -7.01 -23.90 -7.65
CA LEU A 39 -7.55 -23.12 -6.53
C LEU A 39 -8.10 -23.99 -5.39
N ASN A 40 -8.63 -25.17 -5.73
CA ASN A 40 -9.24 -26.09 -4.75
C ASN A 40 -8.21 -26.69 -3.78
N ASP A 41 -6.94 -26.76 -4.17
CA ASP A 41 -5.87 -27.38 -3.38
C ASP A 41 -5.10 -26.36 -2.51
N LEU A 42 -5.37 -25.07 -2.69
CA LEU A 42 -4.70 -24.01 -1.94
C LEU A 42 -5.14 -24.01 -0.46
N THR A 43 -4.31 -23.49 0.45
CA THR A 43 -4.73 -23.18 1.84
C THR A 43 -5.58 -21.90 1.86
N LEU A 44 -6.18 -21.57 3.02
CA LEU A 44 -6.97 -20.34 3.14
C LEU A 44 -6.13 -19.07 2.90
N GLU A 45 -4.92 -19.03 3.47
CA GLU A 45 -3.98 -17.90 3.33
C GLU A 45 -3.50 -17.75 1.88
N SER A 46 -3.05 -18.85 1.25
CA SER A 46 -2.60 -18.80 -0.15
C SER A 46 -3.72 -18.43 -1.13
N LEU A 47 -4.96 -18.73 -0.78
CA LEU A 47 -6.12 -18.37 -1.59
C LEU A 47 -6.49 -16.88 -1.45
N TYR A 48 -6.25 -16.26 -0.29
CA TYR A 48 -6.33 -14.80 -0.14
C TYR A 48 -5.25 -14.09 -0.96
N ASP A 49 -4.01 -14.60 -0.92
CA ASP A 49 -2.90 -14.05 -1.72
C ASP A 49 -3.22 -14.08 -3.22
N GLU A 50 -3.82 -15.17 -3.71
CA GLU A 50 -4.25 -15.31 -5.10
C GLU A 50 -5.34 -14.28 -5.46
N ILE A 51 -6.32 -14.05 -4.57
CA ILE A 51 -7.37 -13.03 -4.77
C ILE A 51 -6.74 -11.65 -4.93
N VAL A 52 -5.78 -11.30 -4.08
CA VAL A 52 -5.07 -10.01 -4.12
C VAL A 52 -4.28 -9.88 -5.43
N GLU A 53 -3.58 -10.93 -5.84
CA GLU A 53 -2.79 -10.95 -7.08
C GLU A 53 -3.65 -10.76 -8.32
N VAL A 54 -4.76 -11.49 -8.42
CA VAL A 54 -5.74 -11.34 -9.52
C VAL A 54 -6.28 -9.91 -9.59
N CYS A 55 -6.60 -9.30 -8.45
CA CYS A 55 -7.06 -7.91 -8.40
C CYS A 55 -6.00 -6.94 -8.90
N ASN A 56 -4.75 -7.11 -8.45
CA ASN A 56 -3.64 -6.24 -8.84
C ASN A 56 -3.34 -6.32 -10.33
N VAL A 57 -3.21 -7.53 -10.88
CA VAL A 57 -2.94 -7.75 -12.30
C VAL A 57 -4.08 -7.20 -13.16
N ALA A 58 -5.33 -7.49 -12.82
CA ALA A 58 -6.49 -6.97 -13.54
C ALA A 58 -6.57 -5.44 -13.50
N HIS A 59 -6.18 -4.81 -12.38
CA HIS A 59 -6.12 -3.35 -12.27
C HIS A 59 -5.05 -2.74 -13.18
N ILE A 60 -3.84 -3.31 -13.21
CA ILE A 60 -2.75 -2.82 -14.06
C ILE A 60 -3.13 -2.94 -15.54
N ILE A 61 -3.63 -4.10 -15.96
CA ILE A 61 -4.09 -4.33 -17.35
C ILE A 61 -5.11 -3.28 -17.76
N ARG A 62 -6.17 -3.08 -16.95
CA ARG A 62 -7.22 -2.09 -17.25
C ARG A 62 -6.66 -0.68 -17.35
N THR A 63 -5.76 -0.31 -16.43
CA THR A 63 -5.17 1.03 -16.36
C THR A 63 -4.29 1.31 -17.57
N GLU A 64 -3.41 0.38 -17.95
CA GLU A 64 -2.52 0.58 -19.10
C GLU A 64 -3.28 0.50 -20.43
N CYS A 65 -4.28 -0.38 -20.58
CA CYS A 65 -5.15 -0.38 -21.77
C CYS A 65 -5.86 0.98 -21.96
N ASN A 66 -6.45 1.51 -20.89
CA ASN A 66 -7.10 2.82 -20.91
C ASN A 66 -6.10 3.95 -21.22
N ARG A 67 -4.90 3.89 -20.64
CA ARG A 67 -3.84 4.88 -20.89
C ARG A 67 -3.39 4.86 -22.34
N LEU A 68 -3.13 3.68 -22.91
CA LEU A 68 -2.76 3.53 -24.31
C LEU A 68 -3.87 4.01 -25.25
N GLY A 69 -5.14 3.70 -24.96
CA GLY A 69 -6.28 4.20 -25.74
C GLY A 69 -6.38 5.73 -25.75
N LYS A 70 -6.13 6.38 -24.60
CA LYS A 70 -6.07 7.85 -24.51
C LYS A 70 -4.90 8.44 -25.30
N MET A 71 -3.73 7.82 -25.23
CA MET A 71 -2.54 8.25 -25.98
C MET A 71 -2.74 8.11 -27.48
N TYR A 72 -3.37 7.02 -27.93
CA TYR A 72 -3.74 6.82 -29.32
C TYR A 72 -4.71 7.90 -29.82
N SER A 73 -5.76 8.17 -29.04
CA SER A 73 -6.72 9.24 -29.37
C SER A 73 -6.02 10.60 -29.48
N ARG A 74 -5.09 10.90 -28.57
CA ARG A 74 -4.29 12.13 -28.61
C ARG A 74 -3.39 12.20 -29.85
N TRP A 75 -2.77 11.10 -30.25
CA TRP A 75 -1.95 11.08 -31.46
C TRP A 75 -2.79 11.23 -32.72
N ASN A 76 -3.97 10.60 -32.79
CA ASN A 76 -4.89 10.80 -33.91
C ASN A 76 -5.30 12.28 -34.08
N LEU A 77 -5.50 13.01 -32.97
CA LEU A 77 -5.74 14.45 -33.04
C LEU A 77 -4.53 15.20 -33.65
N MET A 78 -3.31 14.85 -33.25
CA MET A 78 -2.10 15.42 -33.84
C MET A 78 -1.95 15.11 -35.33
N ILE A 79 -2.37 13.91 -35.77
CA ILE A 79 -2.37 13.53 -37.19
C ILE A 79 -3.39 14.36 -37.99
N ASN A 80 -4.53 14.70 -37.39
CA ASN A 80 -5.53 15.55 -38.02
C ASN A 80 -5.03 17.01 -38.14
N ASP A 81 -4.28 17.49 -37.15
CA ASP A 81 -3.70 18.83 -37.14
C ASP A 81 -2.49 18.96 -38.10
N ASP A 82 -1.63 17.94 -38.15
CA ASP A 82 -0.47 17.85 -39.04
C ASP A 82 -0.40 16.46 -39.73
N PRO A 83 -0.77 16.36 -41.03
CA PRO A 83 -0.70 15.11 -41.78
C PRO A 83 0.69 14.49 -41.87
N ALA A 84 1.78 15.26 -41.67
CA ALA A 84 3.14 14.72 -41.65
C ALA A 84 3.38 13.76 -40.46
N GLU A 85 2.64 13.93 -39.34
CA GLU A 85 2.70 13.03 -38.19
C GLU A 85 2.16 11.63 -38.49
N LYS A 86 1.37 11.46 -39.56
CA LYS A 86 0.91 10.13 -39.99
C LYS A 86 2.10 9.23 -40.38
N ILE A 87 3.08 9.79 -41.09
CA ILE A 87 4.29 9.08 -41.50
C ILE A 87 5.11 8.66 -40.27
N VAL A 88 5.19 9.56 -39.28
CA VAL A 88 5.90 9.29 -38.00
C VAL A 88 5.20 8.19 -37.20
N TYR A 89 3.87 8.16 -37.20
CA TYR A 89 3.08 7.12 -36.56
C TYR A 89 3.28 5.76 -37.22
N GLU A 90 3.24 5.70 -38.56
CA GLU A 90 3.47 4.46 -39.32
C GLU A 90 4.90 3.92 -39.10
N ASP A 91 5.93 4.79 -39.10
CA ASP A 91 7.31 4.41 -38.76
C ASP A 91 7.43 3.87 -37.32
N TYR A 92 6.74 4.51 -36.37
CA TYR A 92 6.72 4.06 -34.98
C TYR A 92 6.11 2.66 -34.84
N LEU A 93 4.98 2.38 -35.50
CA LEU A 93 4.34 1.07 -35.47
C LEU A 93 5.24 -0.02 -36.06
N GLN A 94 6.01 0.28 -37.12
CA GLN A 94 6.97 -0.68 -37.68
C GLN A 94 8.12 -0.97 -36.71
N ARG A 95 8.64 0.05 -36.02
CA ARG A 95 9.81 -0.09 -35.12
C ARG A 95 9.48 -0.72 -33.76
N VAL A 96 8.41 -0.25 -33.12
CA VAL A 96 8.04 -0.63 -31.74
C VAL A 96 6.97 -1.74 -31.73
N GLY A 97 6.32 -1.96 -32.88
CA GLY A 97 5.26 -2.95 -33.06
C GLY A 97 3.89 -2.40 -32.66
N ASP A 98 2.85 -2.88 -33.34
CA ASP A 98 1.47 -2.47 -33.10
C ASP A 98 1.02 -2.80 -31.66
N PHE A 99 0.69 -1.75 -30.91
CA PHE A 99 0.23 -1.84 -29.53
C PHE A 99 -1.28 -2.09 -29.41
N HIS A 100 -2.05 -1.90 -30.50
CA HIS A 100 -3.49 -2.19 -30.51
C HIS A 100 -3.76 -3.68 -30.27
N LYS A 101 -2.93 -4.54 -30.85
CA LYS A 101 -2.97 -5.99 -30.56
C LYS A 101 -2.75 -6.27 -29.07
N THR A 102 -1.81 -5.58 -28.44
CA THR A 102 -1.53 -5.72 -27.00
C THR A 102 -2.71 -5.22 -26.15
N ILE A 103 -3.38 -4.14 -26.56
CA ILE A 103 -4.62 -3.69 -25.91
C ILE A 103 -5.71 -4.76 -26.00
N SER A 104 -5.91 -5.35 -27.18
CA SER A 104 -6.90 -6.44 -27.39
C SER A 104 -6.63 -7.62 -26.47
N GLN A 105 -5.37 -8.07 -26.42
CA GLN A 105 -4.92 -9.14 -25.51
C GLN A 105 -5.20 -8.78 -24.05
N GLY A 106 -4.88 -7.54 -23.64
CA GLY A 106 -5.21 -7.03 -22.30
C GLY A 106 -6.70 -7.09 -22.00
N THR A 107 -7.56 -6.62 -22.91
CA THR A 107 -9.01 -6.63 -22.71
C THR A 107 -9.60 -8.03 -22.68
N GLU A 108 -9.09 -8.95 -23.49
CA GLU A 108 -9.50 -10.36 -23.51
C GLU A 108 -9.11 -11.08 -22.22
N MET A 109 -7.94 -10.75 -21.63
CA MET A 109 -7.48 -11.34 -20.36
C MET A 109 -8.26 -10.90 -19.13
N LEU A 110 -9.04 -9.81 -19.20
CA LEU A 110 -9.83 -9.36 -18.05
C LEU A 110 -10.98 -10.33 -17.70
N ALA A 111 -11.57 -10.98 -18.71
CA ALA A 111 -12.66 -11.95 -18.52
C ALA A 111 -12.23 -13.21 -17.73
N PRO A 112 -11.15 -13.92 -18.10
CA PRO A 112 -10.69 -15.07 -17.33
C PRO A 112 -10.23 -14.68 -15.92
N LEU A 113 -9.56 -13.53 -15.75
CA LEU A 113 -9.19 -13.03 -14.42
C LEU A 113 -10.41 -12.77 -13.53
N GLN A 114 -11.50 -12.25 -14.09
CA GLN A 114 -12.75 -12.03 -13.35
C GLN A 114 -13.42 -13.36 -12.95
N SER A 115 -13.42 -14.36 -13.84
CA SER A 115 -13.90 -15.71 -13.50
C SER A 115 -13.11 -16.30 -12.34
N LEU A 116 -11.78 -16.18 -12.42
CA LEU A 116 -10.85 -16.69 -11.41
C LEU A 116 -11.04 -16.02 -10.05
N TYR A 117 -11.19 -14.69 -10.05
CA TYR A 117 -11.52 -13.91 -8.85
C TYR A 117 -12.80 -14.41 -8.20
N ASN A 118 -13.88 -14.55 -8.97
CA ASN A 118 -15.17 -14.98 -8.44
C ASN A 118 -15.08 -16.39 -7.81
N LYS A 119 -14.37 -17.30 -8.47
CA LYS A 119 -14.14 -18.67 -7.98
C LYS A 119 -13.31 -18.68 -6.71
N ALA A 120 -12.20 -17.95 -6.68
CA ALA A 120 -11.34 -17.84 -5.51
C ALA A 120 -12.10 -17.23 -4.33
N VAL A 121 -12.82 -16.11 -4.52
CA VAL A 121 -13.64 -15.50 -3.44
C VAL A 121 -14.73 -16.46 -2.95
N GLY A 122 -15.36 -17.22 -3.84
CA GLY A 122 -16.34 -18.25 -3.47
C GLY A 122 -15.73 -19.32 -2.55
N LEU A 123 -14.58 -19.88 -2.95
CA LEU A 123 -13.85 -20.86 -2.14
C LEU A 123 -13.39 -20.29 -0.80
N HIS A 124 -12.92 -19.04 -0.78
CA HIS A 124 -12.51 -18.34 0.44
C HIS A 124 -13.68 -18.25 1.43
N LYS A 125 -14.84 -17.79 0.96
CA LYS A 125 -16.06 -17.68 1.78
C LYS A 125 -16.51 -19.04 2.30
N ASN A 126 -16.53 -20.07 1.45
CA ASN A 126 -16.95 -21.41 1.86
C ASN A 126 -16.05 -21.99 2.94
N ARG A 127 -14.73 -21.75 2.86
CA ARG A 127 -13.77 -22.25 3.85
C ARG A 127 -13.82 -21.50 5.18
N ILE A 128 -14.18 -20.21 5.15
CA ILE A 128 -14.45 -19.43 6.37
C ILE A 128 -15.75 -19.91 7.04
N LEU A 129 -16.76 -20.32 6.26
CA LEU A 129 -18.09 -20.68 6.74
C LEU A 129 -18.24 -22.15 7.17
N LEU A 130 -17.21 -22.99 7.03
CA LEU A 130 -17.21 -24.33 7.61
C LEU A 130 -17.28 -24.21 9.14
N PRO A 131 -18.27 -24.82 9.83
CA PRO A 131 -18.35 -24.77 11.28
C PRO A 131 -17.07 -25.36 11.87
N LEU A 132 -16.51 -24.69 12.89
CA LEU A 132 -15.43 -25.20 13.73
C LEU A 132 -15.90 -26.46 14.46
N THR A 133 -15.92 -27.59 13.76
CA THR A 133 -16.14 -28.91 14.34
C THR A 133 -15.16 -29.86 13.69
N THR A 134 -13.94 -29.90 14.25
CA THR A 134 -13.36 -31.11 14.86
C THR A 134 -11.94 -30.79 15.31
N HIS A 135 -11.78 -30.69 16.64
CA HIS A 135 -10.54 -30.87 17.40
C HIS A 135 -9.22 -30.38 16.78
N THR A 136 -8.92 -29.10 16.94
CA THR A 136 -7.53 -28.65 17.03
C THR A 136 -7.14 -28.60 18.49
N SER A 137 -6.38 -29.61 18.91
CA SER A 137 -5.59 -29.63 20.13
C SER A 137 -4.89 -28.29 20.36
N MET A 138 -5.08 -27.74 21.56
CA MET A 138 -4.42 -26.51 22.03
C MET A 138 -2.90 -26.61 21.88
N ILE A 139 -2.30 -25.67 21.14
CA ILE A 139 -0.86 -25.41 21.18
C ILE A 139 -0.67 -24.03 21.83
N TRP A 140 -0.14 -24.03 23.05
CA TRP A 140 0.33 -22.82 23.73
C TRP A 140 1.65 -22.36 23.09
N ILE A 141 1.73 -21.11 22.63
CA ILE A 141 2.99 -20.50 22.18
C ILE A 141 3.58 -19.71 23.35
N HIS A 142 4.63 -20.22 23.98
CA HIS A 142 5.52 -19.42 24.81
C HIS A 142 6.68 -18.89 23.96
N GLN A 143 6.96 -17.60 24.14
CA GLN A 143 7.99 -16.83 23.47
C GLN A 143 9.39 -17.21 24.00
N VAL A 144 10.20 -17.92 23.19
CA VAL A 144 11.65 -18.06 23.40
C VAL A 144 12.37 -17.92 22.05
N CYS A 145 13.22 -16.90 21.99
CA CYS A 145 14.37 -16.65 21.11
C CYS A 145 14.50 -17.44 19.78
N ASN A 146 14.29 -16.73 18.67
CA ASN A 146 15.05 -16.80 17.40
C ASN A 146 15.35 -18.18 16.76
N LEU A 147 14.41 -19.13 16.76
CA LEU A 147 14.43 -20.25 15.81
C LEU A 147 12.99 -20.66 15.45
N TRP A 148 12.62 -20.61 14.16
CA TRP A 148 11.35 -21.15 13.67
C TRP A 148 11.46 -22.67 13.52
N ILE A 149 10.88 -23.44 14.44
CA ILE A 149 10.68 -24.88 14.28
C ILE A 149 9.22 -25.10 13.84
N LEU A 150 9.02 -25.55 12.61
CA LEU A 150 7.71 -25.92 12.06
C LEU A 150 7.57 -27.45 12.17
N LEU A 151 6.80 -27.93 13.15
CA LEU A 151 6.43 -29.34 13.27
C LEU A 151 5.19 -29.58 12.40
N ILE A 152 5.35 -30.34 11.31
CA ILE A 152 4.24 -30.84 10.50
C ILE A 152 4.04 -32.31 10.86
N GLU A 153 2.94 -32.62 11.53
CA GLU A 153 2.51 -34.00 11.77
C GLU A 153 1.70 -34.45 10.53
N ASN A 154 2.26 -35.38 9.76
CA ASN A 154 1.52 -36.06 8.68
C ASN A 154 1.66 -37.57 8.85
N HIS A 155 0.54 -38.27 8.72
CA HIS A 155 0.29 -39.66 9.11
C HIS A 155 1.54 -40.59 9.16
N ASN A 156 1.86 -41.06 10.36
CA ASN A 156 2.71 -42.21 10.72
C ASN A 156 4.22 -42.23 10.38
N LYS A 157 4.89 -41.12 10.03
CA LYS A 157 6.38 -41.05 10.10
C LYS A 157 6.89 -39.66 10.51
N LEU A 158 7.64 -39.59 11.63
CA LEU A 158 8.41 -38.43 12.05
C LEU A 158 9.64 -38.26 11.12
N ASN A 159 9.65 -37.21 10.30
CA ASN A 159 10.85 -36.80 9.56
C ASN A 159 11.29 -35.41 10.02
N LEU A 160 12.51 -35.34 10.55
CA LEU A 160 13.19 -34.13 11.01
C LEU A 160 13.76 -33.39 9.78
N LEU A 161 13.28 -32.17 9.48
CA LEU A 161 13.92 -31.29 8.50
C LEU A 161 14.46 -30.03 9.21
N LEU A 162 15.75 -30.07 9.52
CA LEU A 162 16.55 -28.92 9.95
C LEU A 162 16.81 -28.01 8.75
N PHE A 163 16.35 -26.76 8.78
CA PHE A 163 16.85 -25.70 7.89
C PHE A 163 17.84 -24.82 8.68
N LEU A 164 19.13 -25.00 8.39
CA LEU A 164 20.22 -24.14 8.85
C LEU A 164 20.26 -22.87 7.99
N GLY A 165 20.24 -21.69 8.61
CA GLY A 165 20.52 -20.42 7.97
C GLY A 165 21.94 -19.93 8.21
N LEU A 166 22.64 -19.63 7.08
CA LEU A 166 23.64 -18.55 6.86
C LEU A 166 25.04 -18.67 7.53
N ILE A 167 26.26 -18.53 6.96
CA ILE A 167 26.99 -18.07 5.72
C ILE A 167 28.49 -18.61 5.88
N PRO A 168 29.58 -18.29 5.12
CA PRO A 168 30.08 -18.53 3.73
C PRO A 168 31.32 -19.50 3.61
N LEU A 169 31.95 -19.58 2.42
CA LEU A 169 33.31 -20.09 2.01
C LEU A 169 33.45 -21.51 1.36
N MET A 170 33.92 -21.50 0.09
CA MET A 170 34.58 -22.50 -0.81
C MET A 170 34.90 -23.95 -0.35
N PRO A 171 35.30 -24.89 -1.26
CA PRO A 171 34.99 -25.13 -2.68
C PRO A 171 34.42 -26.56 -2.93
N LEU A 172 34.01 -26.83 -4.18
CA LEU A 172 33.53 -28.14 -4.68
C LEU A 172 34.53 -29.29 -4.43
N GLN A 173 34.11 -30.37 -3.78
CA GLN A 173 34.45 -31.73 -4.21
C GLN A 173 33.56 -32.80 -3.56
N SER A 174 33.06 -33.68 -4.43
CA SER A 174 32.40 -34.97 -4.17
C SER A 174 31.16 -34.96 -3.26
N PHE A 175 29.97 -35.03 -3.84
CA PHE A 175 29.02 -36.09 -3.45
C PHE A 175 28.07 -36.40 -4.62
N LYS A 176 28.04 -37.67 -5.01
CA LYS A 176 27.30 -38.19 -6.16
C LYS A 176 25.79 -37.96 -6.00
N LEU A 177 25.20 -37.31 -7.00
CA LEU A 177 23.77 -37.06 -7.12
C LEU A 177 23.10 -38.24 -7.85
N TYR A 178 22.11 -38.90 -7.22
CA TYR A 178 21.09 -39.75 -7.88
C TYR A 178 19.91 -39.98 -6.90
N PRO A 179 18.67 -40.20 -7.37
CA PRO A 179 17.80 -39.20 -7.95
C PRO A 179 16.45 -39.15 -7.20
N LEU A 180 16.17 -38.09 -6.45
CA LEU A 180 14.86 -37.90 -5.78
C LEU A 180 14.19 -36.55 -6.07
N PHE A 181 14.71 -35.80 -7.05
CA PHE A 181 14.08 -34.59 -7.56
C PHE A 181 13.52 -34.82 -8.97
N LYS A 182 12.43 -35.59 -9.03
CA LYS A 182 11.54 -35.65 -10.19
C LYS A 182 10.08 -35.49 -9.74
N ALA A 183 9.78 -34.49 -8.90
CA ALA A 183 8.38 -34.17 -8.55
C ALA A 183 8.15 -32.80 -7.91
N PHE A 184 9.05 -31.82 -8.07
CA PHE A 184 8.74 -30.44 -7.70
C PHE A 184 9.06 -29.53 -8.87
N PRO A 185 8.07 -28.83 -9.45
CA PRO A 185 8.37 -27.87 -10.51
C PRO A 185 9.15 -26.73 -9.87
N THR A 186 10.46 -26.72 -10.13
CA THR A 186 11.44 -25.67 -9.79
C THR A 186 11.03 -24.28 -10.27
N PHE A 187 10.01 -24.21 -11.13
CA PHE A 187 9.36 -22.99 -11.59
C PHE A 187 8.62 -22.21 -10.48
N LYS A 188 8.00 -22.90 -9.51
CA LYS A 188 7.17 -22.23 -8.48
C LYS A 188 8.02 -21.44 -7.48
N LEU A 189 9.18 -21.99 -7.09
CA LEU A 189 10.15 -21.29 -6.23
C LEU A 189 10.81 -20.11 -6.95
N PHE A 190 11.06 -20.22 -8.27
CA PHE A 190 11.63 -19.12 -9.05
C PHE A 190 10.67 -17.94 -9.18
N ASN A 191 9.37 -18.21 -9.39
CA ASN A 191 8.35 -17.15 -9.42
C ASN A 191 8.13 -16.54 -8.03
N ILE A 192 8.11 -17.32 -6.94
CA ILE A 192 8.06 -16.77 -5.57
C ILE A 192 9.29 -15.86 -5.30
N PHE A 193 10.50 -16.28 -5.67
CA PHE A 193 11.70 -15.45 -5.50
C PHE A 193 11.71 -14.19 -6.40
N ARG A 194 11.13 -14.26 -7.60
CA ARG A 194 10.94 -13.10 -8.49
C ARG A 194 9.85 -12.15 -7.96
N ARG A 195 8.78 -12.69 -7.37
CA ARG A 195 7.66 -11.98 -6.71
C ARG A 195 8.14 -11.16 -5.50
N TRP A 196 9.12 -11.67 -4.75
CA TRP A 196 9.77 -10.94 -3.66
C TRP A 196 10.73 -9.85 -4.14
N LYS A 197 11.27 -9.95 -5.36
CA LYS A 197 12.16 -8.93 -5.94
C LYS A 197 11.40 -7.70 -6.45
N GLN A 198 10.10 -7.84 -6.74
CA GLN A 198 9.21 -6.77 -7.20
C GLN A 198 8.20 -6.31 -6.12
N CYS A 199 8.10 -6.99 -4.98
CA CYS A 199 7.55 -6.42 -3.77
C CYS A 199 8.66 -5.66 -3.03
N ARG A 200 9.10 -4.54 -3.62
CA ARG A 200 9.42 -3.41 -2.75
C ARG A 200 8.07 -2.95 -2.19
N LEU A 201 7.56 -3.70 -1.22
CA LEU A 201 7.02 -3.06 -0.04
C LEU A 201 8.15 -2.10 0.35
N MET A 202 8.09 -0.87 -0.15
CA MET A 202 8.22 0.23 0.77
C MET A 202 7.18 -0.12 1.82
N SER A 203 7.58 -0.86 2.84
CA SER A 203 6.86 -0.86 4.09
C SER A 203 6.84 0.62 4.41
N LEU A 204 5.68 1.24 4.11
CA LEU A 204 5.39 2.53 4.67
C LEU A 204 5.65 2.31 6.16
N PRO A 205 6.55 3.11 6.77
CA PRO A 205 6.82 2.95 8.19
C PRO A 205 5.47 2.86 8.88
N THR A 206 5.27 1.81 9.69
CA THR A 206 4.02 1.59 10.40
C THR A 206 3.64 2.91 11.04
N ILE A 207 2.52 3.50 10.59
CA ILE A 207 2.06 4.79 11.10
C ILE A 207 1.66 4.53 12.56
N SER A 208 2.60 4.75 13.47
CA SER A 208 2.31 4.76 14.89
C SER A 208 1.40 5.96 15.13
N LEU A 209 0.30 5.73 15.85
CA LEU A 209 -0.53 6.84 16.30
C LEU A 209 0.38 7.75 17.14
N THR A 210 0.55 8.99 16.68
CA THR A 210 1.33 9.99 17.40
C THR A 210 0.66 10.24 18.73
N THR A 211 1.40 10.05 19.82
CA THR A 211 0.87 10.23 21.17
C THR A 211 0.52 11.71 21.41
N CYS A 212 -0.76 12.05 21.53
CA CYS A 212 -1.18 13.40 21.85
C CYS A 212 -1.11 13.63 23.36
N ALA A 213 -0.29 14.59 23.81
CA ALA A 213 -0.13 14.93 25.22
C ALA A 213 -1.08 16.05 25.73
N GLY A 214 -1.98 16.55 24.87
CA GLY A 214 -2.89 17.66 25.18
C GLY A 214 -2.49 19.03 24.61
N ASP A 215 -1.68 19.07 23.53
CA ASP A 215 -1.43 20.31 22.81
C ASP A 215 -2.60 20.65 21.88
N HIS A 216 -3.20 21.84 22.04
CA HIS A 216 -4.31 22.35 21.25
C HIS A 216 -4.01 22.40 19.74
N VAL A 217 -2.76 22.64 19.36
CA VAL A 217 -2.34 22.73 17.95
C VAL A 217 -2.25 21.34 17.33
N GLN A 218 -1.72 20.37 18.07
CA GLN A 218 -1.52 19.00 17.59
C GLN A 218 -2.79 18.16 17.69
N PHE A 219 -3.74 18.55 18.54
CA PHE A 219 -4.99 17.82 18.77
C PHE A 219 -5.82 17.65 17.50
N LEU A 220 -5.95 18.69 16.68
CA LEU A 220 -6.73 18.62 15.44
C LEU A 220 -6.12 17.63 14.45
N SER A 221 -4.82 17.73 14.20
CA SER A 221 -4.11 16.79 13.32
C SER A 221 -4.13 15.35 13.84
N PHE A 222 -4.02 15.17 15.15
CA PHE A 222 -4.18 13.86 15.79
C PHE A 222 -5.58 13.29 15.56
N MET A 223 -6.63 14.09 15.77
CA MET A 223 -8.01 13.64 15.60
C MET A 223 -8.33 13.32 14.14
N GLU A 224 -7.81 14.09 13.17
CA GLU A 224 -7.92 13.77 11.75
C GLU A 224 -7.26 12.43 11.40
N LEU A 225 -6.04 12.21 11.92
CA LEU A 225 -5.32 10.95 11.73
C LEU A 225 -6.06 9.77 12.39
N PHE A 226 -6.51 9.94 13.63
CA PHE A 226 -7.29 8.94 14.37
C PHE A 226 -8.61 8.63 13.65
N ASN A 227 -9.28 9.66 13.11
CA ASN A 227 -10.51 9.48 12.36
C ASN A 227 -10.26 8.65 11.09
N SER A 228 -9.16 8.91 10.39
CA SER A 228 -8.78 8.19 9.17
C SER A 228 -8.37 6.74 9.42
N LEU A 229 -7.70 6.45 10.54
CA LEU A 229 -7.14 5.13 10.84
C LEU A 229 -8.10 4.23 11.62
N VAL A 230 -8.91 4.80 12.52
CA VAL A 230 -9.74 4.06 13.47
C VAL A 230 -11.24 4.33 13.23
N ASP A 231 -11.67 5.58 13.06
CA ASP A 231 -13.11 5.86 12.92
C ASP A 231 -13.71 5.44 11.58
N SER A 232 -12.94 5.60 10.50
CA SER A 232 -13.35 5.23 9.15
C SER A 232 -13.58 3.72 8.97
N ARG A 233 -13.02 2.91 9.87
CA ARG A 233 -13.12 1.45 9.83
C ARG A 233 -14.38 0.96 10.54
N PRO A 234 -15.00 -0.15 10.09
CA PRO A 234 -16.20 -0.74 10.70
C PRO A 234 -15.85 -1.52 11.99
N ILE A 235 -15.24 -0.84 12.97
CA ILE A 235 -14.83 -1.39 14.26
C ILE A 235 -15.91 -1.05 15.31
N ALA A 236 -16.20 -1.98 16.21
CA ALA A 236 -17.16 -1.77 17.29
C ALA A 236 -16.74 -0.56 18.18
N PRO A 237 -17.69 0.29 18.62
CA PRO A 237 -17.38 1.49 19.43
C PRO A 237 -16.58 1.18 20.71
N VAL A 238 -16.82 0.02 21.33
CA VAL A 238 -16.08 -0.48 22.50
C VAL A 238 -14.60 -0.67 22.18
N ALA A 239 -14.28 -1.26 21.02
CA ALA A 239 -12.90 -1.46 20.58
C ALA A 239 -12.24 -0.12 20.19
N LYS A 240 -12.98 0.82 19.57
CA LYS A 240 -12.48 2.18 19.31
C LYS A 240 -12.12 2.93 20.59
N LEU A 241 -12.95 2.79 21.63
CA LEU A 241 -12.69 3.36 22.96
C LEU A 241 -11.49 2.70 23.65
N HIS A 242 -11.13 1.45 23.33
CA HIS A 242 -9.90 0.85 23.83
C HIS A 242 -8.65 1.47 23.18
N TYR A 243 -8.70 1.79 21.89
CA TYR A 243 -7.58 2.41 21.18
C TYR A 243 -7.37 3.89 21.50
N LEU A 244 -8.44 4.62 21.81
CA LEU A 244 -8.39 6.06 22.03
C LEU A 244 -7.48 6.46 23.21
N PRO A 245 -7.64 5.96 24.45
CA PRO A 245 -6.74 6.25 25.58
C PRO A 245 -5.32 5.70 25.41
N ALA A 246 -5.15 4.63 24.63
CA ALA A 246 -3.84 4.07 24.32
C ALA A 246 -3.02 4.98 23.39
N SER A 247 -3.70 5.83 22.62
CA SER A 247 -3.12 6.78 21.68
C SER A 247 -2.92 8.19 22.28
N LEU A 248 -3.32 8.38 23.54
CA LEU A 248 -3.21 9.62 24.29
C LEU A 248 -2.14 9.50 25.38
N ALA A 249 -1.53 10.62 25.76
CA ALA A 249 -0.66 10.72 26.94
C ALA A 249 -0.97 11.97 27.76
N GLY A 250 -0.35 12.06 28.94
CA GLY A 250 -0.44 13.24 29.81
C GLY A 250 -1.88 13.55 30.22
N GLU A 251 -2.21 14.84 30.18
CA GLU A 251 -3.51 15.38 30.61
C GLU A 251 -4.66 14.89 29.72
N ALA A 252 -4.43 14.75 28.41
CA ALA A 252 -5.45 14.26 27.48
C ALA A 252 -5.90 12.83 27.80
N LYS A 253 -4.97 11.98 28.24
CA LYS A 253 -5.30 10.62 28.69
C LYS A 253 -6.08 10.64 30.00
N GLN A 254 -5.71 11.52 30.93
CA GLN A 254 -6.39 11.64 32.23
C GLN A 254 -7.88 12.00 32.11
N LEU A 255 -8.23 12.80 31.10
CA LEU A 255 -9.62 13.19 30.81
C LEU A 255 -10.53 12.03 30.36
N VAL A 256 -9.95 10.95 29.84
CA VAL A 256 -10.72 9.85 29.22
C VAL A 256 -10.53 8.53 29.97
N GLN A 257 -9.40 8.34 30.67
CA GLN A 257 -9.07 7.08 31.35
C GLN A 257 -10.06 6.67 32.45
N HIS A 258 -10.85 7.61 32.98
CA HIS A 258 -11.83 7.34 34.02
C HIS A 258 -13.18 6.85 33.45
N LEU A 259 -13.37 6.89 32.13
CA LEU A 259 -14.60 6.43 31.50
C LEU A 259 -14.60 4.89 31.41
N PRO A 260 -15.69 4.22 31.82
CA PRO A 260 -15.78 2.78 31.68
C PRO A 260 -15.84 2.39 30.20
N ILE A 261 -15.19 1.27 29.84
CA ILE A 261 -15.07 0.79 28.45
C ILE A 261 -16.41 0.21 27.98
N VAL A 262 -17.33 1.09 27.58
CA VAL A 262 -18.68 0.80 27.09
C VAL A 262 -18.91 1.54 25.77
N SER A 263 -19.75 1.01 24.88
CA SER A 263 -19.98 1.55 23.53
C SER A 263 -20.45 3.00 23.53
N GLU A 264 -21.31 3.37 24.47
CA GLU A 264 -21.89 4.70 24.62
C GLU A 264 -20.84 5.75 24.99
N ASN A 265 -19.82 5.34 25.77
CA ASN A 265 -18.79 6.25 26.26
C ASN A 265 -17.77 6.64 25.19
N TYR A 266 -17.77 5.99 24.04
CA TYR A 266 -16.92 6.40 22.93
C TYR A 266 -17.27 7.80 22.42
N ALA A 267 -18.56 8.08 22.26
CA ALA A 267 -19.03 9.41 21.85
C ALA A 267 -18.72 10.46 22.93
N VAL A 268 -18.91 10.10 24.20
CA VAL A 268 -18.63 10.97 25.36
C VAL A 268 -17.13 11.31 25.44
N ALA A 269 -16.26 10.32 25.29
CA ALA A 269 -14.81 10.49 25.29
C ALA A 269 -14.35 11.47 24.19
N ARG A 270 -14.87 11.31 22.96
CA ARG A 270 -14.57 12.24 21.85
C ARG A 270 -15.05 13.65 22.17
N HIS A 271 -16.25 13.79 22.69
CA HIS A 271 -16.82 15.10 23.02
C HIS A 271 -16.01 15.82 24.12
N LEU A 272 -15.57 15.11 25.16
CA LEU A 272 -14.70 15.68 26.20
C LEU A 272 -13.37 16.17 25.64
N LEU A 273 -12.76 15.41 24.74
CA LEU A 273 -11.52 15.79 24.06
C LEU A 273 -11.73 17.02 23.15
N TYR A 274 -12.79 17.04 22.34
CA TYR A 274 -13.12 18.18 21.49
C TYR A 274 -13.44 19.45 22.29
N ASN A 275 -14.15 19.33 23.40
CA ASN A 275 -14.46 20.48 24.25
C ASN A 275 -13.23 21.05 24.95
N SER A 276 -12.30 20.17 25.34
CA SER A 276 -11.09 20.57 26.04
C SER A 276 -10.04 21.14 25.07
N TYR A 277 -9.84 20.49 23.91
CA TYR A 277 -8.73 20.79 23.00
C TYR A 277 -9.12 21.30 21.61
N GLY A 278 -10.36 21.06 21.16
CA GLY A 278 -10.87 21.46 19.83
C GLY A 278 -11.42 22.89 19.75
N ASN A 279 -11.25 23.71 20.80
CA ASN A 279 -11.73 25.09 20.79
C ASN A 279 -10.85 25.99 19.89
N ALA A 280 -11.41 26.37 18.74
CA ALA A 280 -10.78 27.20 17.73
C ALA A 280 -10.26 28.55 18.27
N TYR A 281 -10.99 29.19 19.19
CA TYR A 281 -10.57 30.44 19.83
C TYR A 281 -9.31 30.26 20.68
N ARG A 282 -9.26 29.20 21.49
CA ARG A 282 -8.09 28.89 22.33
C ARG A 282 -6.86 28.56 21.48
N THR A 283 -7.04 27.78 20.42
CA THR A 283 -5.97 27.47 19.47
C THR A 283 -5.45 28.73 18.78
N ARG A 284 -6.35 29.61 18.32
CA ARG A 284 -5.97 30.90 17.71
C ARG A 284 -5.19 31.78 18.68
N HIS A 285 -5.68 31.93 19.91
CA HIS A 285 -5.01 32.73 20.95
C HIS A 285 -3.62 32.18 21.30
N HIS A 286 -3.48 30.85 21.36
CA HIS A 286 -2.19 30.19 21.58
C HIS A 286 -1.20 30.47 20.44
N LEU A 287 -1.65 30.35 19.19
CA LEU A 287 -0.84 30.64 18.00
C LEU A 287 -0.40 32.12 17.95
N PHE A 288 -1.27 33.05 18.34
CA PHE A 288 -0.90 34.47 18.43
C PHE A 288 0.15 34.74 19.51
N ARG A 289 0.05 34.09 20.69
CA ARG A 289 1.12 34.18 21.70
C ARG A 289 2.44 33.61 21.18
N GLN A 290 2.40 32.44 20.53
CA GLN A 290 3.61 31.87 19.93
C GLN A 290 4.26 32.82 18.94
N LEU A 291 3.48 33.56 18.13
CA LEU A 291 3.99 34.58 17.22
C LEU A 291 4.64 35.76 17.97
N GLN A 292 4.04 36.20 19.08
CA GLN A 292 4.56 37.29 19.92
C GLN A 292 5.87 36.90 20.63
N ASP A 293 5.98 35.64 21.06
CA ASP A 293 7.14 35.12 21.79
C ASP A 293 8.31 34.72 20.87
N LEU A 294 8.18 34.90 19.55
CA LEU A 294 9.25 34.57 18.62
C LEU A 294 10.49 35.47 18.83
N PRO A 295 11.71 34.89 18.78
CA PRO A 295 12.92 35.64 18.98
C PRO A 295 13.14 36.66 17.85
N SER A 296 13.53 37.88 18.23
CA SER A 296 13.87 38.92 17.25
C SER A 296 15.11 38.53 16.44
N VAL A 297 15.00 38.66 15.12
CA VAL A 297 16.07 38.30 14.16
C VAL A 297 16.85 39.53 13.68
N ALA A 298 16.55 40.73 14.22
CA ALA A 298 17.08 42.00 13.73
C ALA A 298 18.62 42.09 13.74
N TYR A 299 19.30 41.32 14.60
CA TYR A 299 20.75 41.37 14.78
C TYR A 299 21.45 40.02 14.60
N VAL A 300 20.79 39.04 13.98
CA VAL A 300 21.30 37.67 13.85
C VAL A 300 22.23 37.54 12.65
N LYS A 301 23.45 37.04 12.89
CA LYS A 301 24.49 36.85 11.85
C LYS A 301 24.46 35.48 11.18
N ASP A 302 23.82 34.48 11.82
CA ASP A 302 23.74 33.11 11.31
C ASP A 302 22.47 32.92 10.44
N PRO A 303 22.60 32.61 9.13
CA PRO A 303 21.47 32.37 8.24
C PRO A 303 20.53 31.25 8.70
N SER A 304 21.05 30.27 9.45
CA SER A 304 20.27 29.12 9.93
C SER A 304 19.16 29.52 10.91
N GLN A 305 19.41 30.57 11.69
CA GLN A 305 18.46 31.09 12.67
C GLN A 305 17.34 31.91 12.01
N VAL A 306 17.68 32.65 10.95
CA VAL A 306 16.69 33.35 10.10
C VAL A 306 15.75 32.33 9.43
N LEU A 307 16.30 31.23 8.93
CA LEU A 307 15.51 30.16 8.33
C LEU A 307 14.58 29.48 9.34
N LYS A 308 15.08 29.20 10.56
CA LYS A 308 14.25 28.64 11.64
C LYS A 308 13.10 29.58 12.01
N PHE A 309 13.38 30.88 12.15
CA PHE A 309 12.34 31.88 12.40
C PHE A 309 11.30 31.90 11.28
N TRP A 310 11.73 31.94 10.02
CA TRP A 310 10.82 31.93 8.87
C TRP A 310 9.94 30.67 8.84
N ASN A 311 10.51 29.50 9.11
CA ASN A 311 9.75 28.25 9.15
C ASN A 311 8.71 28.26 10.28
N SER A 312 9.06 28.77 11.46
CA SER A 312 8.12 28.92 12.58
C SER A 312 6.99 29.90 12.26
N VAL A 313 7.30 31.08 11.71
CA VAL A 313 6.31 32.08 11.29
C VAL A 313 5.36 31.53 10.22
N SER A 314 5.93 30.89 9.19
CA SER A 314 5.17 30.30 8.08
C SER A 314 4.23 29.19 8.57
N ALA A 315 4.71 28.32 9.47
CA ALA A 315 3.89 27.27 10.07
C ALA A 315 2.72 27.85 10.88
N ILE A 316 2.97 28.86 11.71
CA ILE A 316 1.93 29.53 12.51
C ILE A 316 0.89 30.20 11.61
N PHE A 317 1.31 30.92 10.56
CA PHE A 317 0.36 31.55 9.62
C PHE A 317 -0.45 30.53 8.82
N HIS A 318 0.17 29.43 8.41
CA HIS A 318 -0.53 28.35 7.74
C HIS A 318 -1.60 27.74 8.66
N GLN A 319 -1.27 27.49 9.93
CA GLN A 319 -2.22 27.00 10.93
C GLN A 319 -3.35 27.98 11.19
N LEU A 320 -3.06 29.27 11.37
CA LEU A 320 -4.06 30.33 11.56
C LEU A 320 -5.03 30.43 10.36
N ARG A 321 -4.56 30.19 9.14
CA ARG A 321 -5.39 30.23 7.92
C ARG A 321 -6.45 29.12 7.87
N HIS A 322 -6.17 27.96 8.45
CA HIS A 322 -7.07 26.80 8.44
C HIS A 322 -8.05 26.77 9.62
N ILE A 323 -7.92 27.68 10.58
CA ILE A 323 -8.91 27.85 11.64
C ILE A 323 -10.08 28.66 11.08
N GLU A 324 -11.24 28.02 10.88
CA GLU A 324 -12.44 28.70 10.41
C GLU A 324 -12.77 29.93 11.29
N PRO A 325 -13.18 31.07 10.70
CA PRO A 325 -13.67 32.19 11.46
C PRO A 325 -15.00 31.82 12.10
N GLN A 326 -14.97 31.42 13.38
CA GLN A 326 -16.15 31.46 14.22
C GLN A 326 -16.53 32.92 14.39
N PHE A 327 -17.54 33.36 13.65
CA PHE A 327 -18.27 34.59 13.93
C PHE A 327 -19.25 34.24 15.05
N ASP A 328 -18.94 34.70 16.26
CA ASP A 328 -19.95 34.84 17.32
C ASP A 328 -20.81 36.09 17.04
#